data_AF-A0A855LTP9-F1
#
_entry.id   AF-A0A855LTP9-F1
#
_cell.length_a   1.000
_cell.length_b   1.000
_cell.length_c   1.000
_cell.angle_alpha   90.00
_cell.angle_beta   90.00
_cell.angle_gamma   90.00
#
_symmetry.space_group_name_H-M   'P 1'
#
loop_
_entity.id
_entity.type
_entity.pdbx_description
1 polymer ?
#
loop_
_entity_poly.entity_id
_entity_poly.type
_entity_poly.pdbx_seq_one_letter_code
_entity_poly.pdbx_strand_id
1 'polypeptide(L)'
;MSLVLQRIEETRAALVGALAERNWEAIGQLDLDCRSCMEDVLSEASVDEVALRDNLEELLHVYKQLLEVAMGERQAIVDEMSQITQAQNAAKVYHLFG
;
A
#
# COMPACT_ATOMS: atom_id res chain seq x y z
N MET A 1 27.08 -4.50 -5.19
CA MET A 1 25.78 -4.05 -4.66
C MET A 1 26.00 -3.66 -3.21
N SER A 2 25.56 -2.47 -2.77
CA SER A 2 25.64 -2.14 -1.34
C SER A 2 24.60 -2.93 -0.54
N LEU A 3 24.89 -3.21 0.74
CA LEU A 3 23.97 -3.93 1.62
C LEU A 3 22.64 -3.18 1.79
N VAL A 4 22.69 -1.84 1.76
CA VAL A 4 21.50 -1.01 1.89
C VAL A 4 20.62 -1.08 0.64
N LEU A 5 21.23 -1.05 -0.56
CA LEU A 5 20.50 -1.24 -1.81
C LEU A 5 19.83 -2.61 -1.89
N GLN A 6 20.49 -3.66 -1.40
CA GLN A 6 19.89 -4.99 -1.34
C GLN A 6 18.67 -5.03 -0.40
N ARG A 7 18.76 -4.39 0.78
CA ARG A 7 17.63 -4.31 1.72
C ARG A 7 16.45 -3.53 1.15
N ILE A 8 16.70 -2.45 0.41
CA ILE A 8 15.63 -1.70 -0.28
C ILE A 8 14.90 -2.59 -1.28
N GLU A 9 15.67 -3.31 -2.10
CA GLU A 9 15.11 -4.21 -3.11
C GLU A 9 14.30 -5.36 -2.51
N GLU A 10 14.81 -6.00 -1.45
CA GLU A 10 14.10 -7.06 -0.72
C GLU A 10 12.81 -6.54 -0.07
N THR A 11 12.86 -5.35 0.55
CA THR A 11 11.69 -4.73 1.18
C THR A 11 10.63 -4.35 0.14
N ARG A 12 11.06 -3.86 -1.02
CA ARG A 12 10.18 -3.55 -2.15
C ARG A 12 9.49 -4.81 -2.67
N ALA A 13 10.22 -5.90 -2.88
CA ALA A 13 9.64 -7.17 -3.30
C ALA A 13 8.63 -7.70 -2.28
N ALA A 14 8.93 -7.57 -0.98
CA ALA A 14 8.01 -7.94 0.09
C ALA A 14 6.74 -7.06 0.10
N LEU A 15 6.84 -5.75 -0.16
CA LEU A 15 5.70 -4.84 -0.27
C LEU A 15 4.76 -5.26 -1.41
N VAL A 16 5.32 -5.64 -2.57
CA VAL A 16 4.54 -6.14 -3.71
C VAL A 16 3.81 -7.43 -3.34
N GLY A 17 4.48 -8.37 -2.66
CA GLY A 17 3.87 -9.60 -2.18
C GLY A 17 2.73 -9.35 -1.18
N ALA A 18 2.99 -8.51 -0.18
CA ALA A 18 1.99 -8.14 0.83
C ALA A 18 0.77 -7.43 0.21
N LEU A 19 0.99 -6.60 -0.82
CA LEU A 19 -0.09 -5.97 -1.58
C LEU A 19 -0.93 -7.00 -2.35
N ALA A 20 -0.31 -7.99 -3.01
CA ALA A 20 -1.03 -9.04 -3.70
C ALA A 20 -1.95 -9.84 -2.75
N GLU A 21 -1.52 -10.03 -1.51
CA GLU A 21 -2.28 -10.71 -0.45
C GLU A 21 -3.23 -9.76 0.32
N ARG A 22 -3.23 -8.45 0.02
CA ARG A 22 -3.95 -7.41 0.79
C ARG A 22 -3.63 -7.44 2.29
N ASN A 23 -2.40 -7.80 2.64
CA ASN A 23 -1.96 -7.87 4.02
C ASN A 23 -1.56 -6.48 4.53
N TRP A 24 -2.55 -5.68 4.93
CA TRP A 24 -2.37 -4.29 5.35
C TRP A 24 -1.45 -4.11 6.56
N GLU A 25 -1.43 -5.09 7.48
CA GLU A 25 -0.54 -5.08 8.64
C GLU A 25 0.92 -5.26 8.21
N ALA A 26 1.20 -6.25 7.35
CA ALA A 26 2.54 -6.46 6.81
C ALA A 26 3.00 -5.25 5.98
N ILE A 27 2.12 -4.65 5.18
CA ILE A 27 2.43 -3.42 4.41
C ILE A 27 2.87 -2.29 5.34
N GLY A 28 2.16 -2.09 6.46
CA GLY A 28 2.50 -1.06 7.44
C GLY A 28 3.88 -1.25 8.07
N GLN A 29 4.22 -2.49 8.43
CA GLN A 29 5.54 -2.81 8.98
C GLN A 29 6.65 -2.62 7.94
N LEU A 30 6.43 -3.11 6.71
CA LEU A 30 7.39 -3.00 5.61
C LEU A 30 7.63 -1.55 5.19
N ASP A 31 6.63 -0.67 5.27
CA ASP A 31 6.80 0.78 5.03
C ASP A 31 7.73 1.41 6.07
N LEU A 32 7.62 1.03 7.35
CA LEU A 32 8.53 1.51 8.39
C LEU A 32 9.96 1.03 8.15
N ASP A 33 10.13 -0.25 7.81
CA ASP A 33 11.43 -0.85 7.51
C ASP A 33 12.08 -0.17 6.30
N CYS A 34 11.28 0.16 5.27
CA CYS A 34 11.75 0.88 4.09
C CYS A 34 12.26 2.29 4.45
N ARG A 35 11.56 3.02 5.33
CA ARG A 35 11.99 4.35 5.78
C ARG A 35 13.29 4.28 6.59
N SER A 36 13.44 3.26 7.43
CA SER A 36 14.69 3.03 8.16
C SER A 36 15.85 2.72 7.19
N CYS A 37 15.62 1.93 6.14
CA CYS A 37 16.65 1.68 5.12
C CYS A 37 17.08 2.97 4.39
N MET A 38 16.15 3.93 4.20
CA MET A 38 16.48 5.22 3.60
C MET A 38 17.46 6.04 4.45
N GLU A 39 17.31 6.01 5.78
CA GLU A 39 18.24 6.66 6.72
C GLU A 39 19.64 6.04 6.64
N ASP A 40 19.70 4.71 6.48
CA ASP A 40 20.95 3.97 6.29
C ASP A 40 21.66 4.36 4.98
N VAL A 41 20.91 4.57 3.88
CA VAL A 41 21.48 5.01 2.58
C VAL A 41 22.14 6.39 2.71
N LEU A 42 21.46 7.33 3.36
CA LEU A 42 21.96 8.70 3.53
C LEU A 42 23.24 8.75 4.38
N SER A 43 23.46 7.72 5.19
CA SER A 43 24.63 7.60 6.06
C SER A 43 25.80 6.84 5.41
N GLU A 44 25.59 6.23 4.23
CA GLU A 44 26.58 5.41 3.55
C GLU A 44 27.59 6.29 2.78
N ALA A 45 28.89 6.09 3.05
CA ALA A 45 29.95 7.00 2.57
C ALA A 45 30.16 6.99 1.04
N SER A 46 29.71 5.95 0.36
CA SER A 46 29.73 5.86 -1.10
C SER A 46 28.59 4.97 -1.58
N VAL A 47 27.58 5.58 -2.19
CA VAL A 47 26.45 4.88 -2.80
C VAL A 47 26.53 5.03 -4.31
N ASP A 48 26.18 3.97 -5.03
CA ASP A 48 25.93 4.06 -6.47
C ASP A 48 24.63 4.85 -6.71
N GLU A 49 24.78 6.13 -7.07
CA GLU A 49 23.65 7.04 -7.25
C GLU A 49 22.69 6.61 -8.36
N VAL A 50 23.18 5.93 -9.40
CA VAL A 50 22.35 5.44 -10.51
C VAL A 50 21.50 4.27 -10.02
N ALA A 51 22.13 3.29 -9.37
CA ALA A 51 21.42 2.14 -8.82
C ALA A 51 20.42 2.55 -7.71
N LEU A 52 20.76 3.56 -6.91
CA LEU A 52 19.87 4.13 -5.91
C LEU A 52 18.65 4.79 -6.55
N ARG A 53 18.86 5.66 -7.55
CA ARG A 53 17.76 6.32 -8.25
C ARG A 53 16.79 5.30 -8.83
N ASP A 54 17.30 4.30 -9.53
CA ASP A 54 16.46 3.30 -10.20
C ASP A 54 15.63 2.51 -9.15
N ASN A 55 16.22 2.15 -8.01
CA ASN A 55 15.50 1.55 -6.88
C ASN A 55 14.40 2.46 -6.32
N LEU A 56 14.68 3.75 -6.14
CA LEU A 56 13.71 4.71 -5.61
C LEU A 56 12.55 4.96 -6.57
N GLU A 57 12.80 4.96 -7.89
CA GLU A 57 11.75 5.05 -8.91
C GLU A 57 10.82 3.83 -8.87
N GLU A 58 11.39 2.63 -8.75
CA GLU A 58 10.61 1.40 -8.61
C GLU A 58 9.82 1.37 -7.30
N LEU A 59 10.41 1.83 -6.20
CA LEU A 59 9.73 1.97 -4.91
C LEU A 59 8.56 2.96 -5.00
N LEU A 60 8.74 4.11 -5.67
CA LEU A 60 7.67 5.08 -5.91
C LEU A 60 6.51 4.46 -6.68
N HIS A 61 6.79 3.59 -7.65
CA HIS A 61 5.77 2.87 -8.39
C HIS A 61 4.93 1.97 -7.47
N VAL A 62 5.59 1.21 -6.58
CA VAL A 62 4.90 0.36 -5.59
C VAL A 62 4.00 1.18 -4.67
N TYR A 63 4.47 2.33 -4.17
CA TYR A 63 3.64 3.21 -3.32
C TYR A 63 2.42 3.78 -4.06
N LYS A 64 2.54 4.11 -5.35
CA LYS A 64 1.39 4.54 -6.15
C LYS A 64 0.35 3.41 -6.27
N GLN A 65 0.80 2.18 -6.53
CA GLN A 65 -0.08 1.01 -6.58
C GLN A 65 -0.77 0.76 -5.23
N LEU A 66 -0.03 0.87 -4.12
CA LEU A 66 -0.59 0.76 -2.77
C LEU A 66 -1.73 1.76 -2.54
N LEU A 67 -1.52 3.02 -2.94
CA LEU A 67 -2.55 4.07 -2.83
C LEU A 67 -3.77 3.76 -3.68
N GLU A 68 -3.57 3.38 -4.94
CA GLU A 68 -4.66 3.06 -5.87
C GLU A 68 -5.52 1.90 -5.34
N VAL A 69 -4.89 0.80 -4.90
CA VAL A 69 -5.60 -0.36 -4.36
C VAL A 69 -6.31 0.01 -3.06
N ALA A 70 -5.65 0.66 -2.11
CA ALA A 70 -6.27 1.05 -0.85
C ALA A 70 -7.45 2.01 -1.04
N MET A 71 -7.36 2.94 -2.00
CA MET A 71 -8.47 3.82 -2.35
C MET A 71 -9.65 3.05 -2.97
N GLY A 72 -9.37 2.08 -3.83
CA GLY A 72 -10.38 1.20 -4.42
C GLY A 72 -11.11 0.37 -3.36
N GLU A 73 -10.38 -0.24 -2.43
CA GLU A 73 -10.96 -1.02 -1.33
C GLU A 73 -11.83 -0.15 -0.41
N ARG A 74 -11.39 1.08 -0.10
CA ARG A 74 -12.20 2.05 0.65
C ARG A 74 -13.49 2.41 -0.10
N GLN A 75 -13.43 2.59 -1.42
CA GLN A 75 -14.61 2.90 -2.22
C GLN A 75 -15.60 1.73 -2.24
N ALA A 76 -15.12 0.49 -2.38
CA ALA A 76 -15.95 -0.70 -2.32
C ALA A 76 -16.74 -0.78 -1.00
N ILE A 77 -16.09 -0.50 0.13
CA ILE A 77 -16.75 -0.43 1.45
C ILE A 77 -17.84 0.65 1.47
N VAL A 78 -17.57 1.84 0.93
CA VAL A 78 -18.56 2.93 0.86
C VAL A 78 -19.77 2.51 0.02
N ASP A 79 -19.55 1.85 -1.11
CA ASP A 79 -20.60 1.39 -2.02
C ASP A 79 -21.45 0.30 -1.34
N GLU A 80 -20.84 -0.65 -0.64
CA GLU A 80 -21.56 -1.66 0.16
C GLU A 80 -22.44 -1.02 1.24
N MET A 81 -21.90 -0.07 2.00
CA MET A 81 -22.64 0.65 3.04
C MET A 81 -23.84 1.43 2.48
N SER A 82 -23.67 2.03 1.29
CA SER A 82 -24.75 2.70 0.58
C SER A 82 -25.86 1.72 0.18
N GLN A 83 -25.51 0.56 -0.38
CA GLN A 83 -26.48 -0.48 -0.75
C GLN A 83 -27.26 -1.00 0.47
N ILE A 84 -26.58 -1.23 1.61
CA ILE A 84 -27.24 -1.64 2.86
C ILE A 84 -28.26 -0.59 3.30
N THR A 85 -27.88 0.69 3.27
CA THR A 85 -28.75 1.80 3.66
C THR A 85 -29.99 1.89 2.75
N GLN A 86 -29.79 1.73 1.44
CA GLN A 86 -30.88 1.72 0.47
C GLN A 86 -31.84 0.54 0.69
N ALA A 87 -31.31 -0.66 0.93
CA ALA A 87 -32.11 -1.84 1.21
C ALA A 87 -32.96 -1.68 2.48
N GLN A 88 -32.38 -1.12 3.55
CA GLN A 88 -33.12 -0.82 4.78
C GLN A 88 -34.25 0.19 4.56
N ASN A 89 -34.00 1.24 3.77
CA ASN A 89 -35.02 2.24 3.47
C ASN A 89 -36.16 1.64 2.63
N ALA A 90 -35.84 0.81 1.63
CA ALA A 90 -36.86 0.11 0.83
C ALA A 90 -37.73 -0.82 1.69
N ALA A 91 -37.11 -1.59 2.60
CA ALA A 91 -37.85 -2.46 3.52
C ALA A 91 -38.80 -1.68 4.45
N LYS A 92 -38.39 -0.50 4.94
CA LYS A 92 -39.25 0.39 5.74
C LYS A 92 -40.44 0.92 4.95
N VAL A 93 -40.27 1.26 3.67
CA VAL A 93 -41.37 1.69 2.79
C VAL A 93 -42.38 0.55 2.61
N TYR A 94 -41.92 -0.68 2.34
CA TYR A 94 -42.83 -1.83 2.25
C TYR A 94 -43.59 -2.08 3.55
N HIS A 95 -42.97 -1.89 4.72
CA HIS A 95 -43.65 -2.01 6.01
C HIS A 95 -44.65 -0.86 6.28
N LEU A 96 -44.46 0.31 5.68
CA LEU A 96 -45.38 1.46 5.85
C LEU A 96 -46.61 1.40 4.93
N PHE A 97 -46.54 0.62 3.84
CA PHE A 97 -47.60 0.53 2.83
C PHE A 97 -48.16 -0.89 2.62
N GLY A 98 -47.76 -1.87 3.43
CA GLY A 98 -48.32 -3.23 3.46
C GLY A 98 -49.03 -3.53 4.76
#